data_AF-A0A8B9ZC68-F1
#
_entry.id   AF-A0A8B9ZC68-F1
#
_cell.length_a   1.000
_cell.length_b   1.000
_cell.length_c   1.000
_cell.angle_alpha   90.00
_cell.angle_beta   90.00
_cell.angle_gamma   90.00
#
_symmetry.space_group_name_H-M   'P 1'
#
loop_
_entity.id
_entity.type
_entity.pdbx_description
1 polymer ?
#
loop_
_entity_poly.entity_id
_entity_poly.type
_entity_poly.pdbx_seq_one_letter_code
_entity_poly.pdbx_strand_id
1 'polypeptide(L)'
;MSASSPSWARAVLQPPACDAWKEHMEGAAYQLASCIVLLGYMGGSGIFGSLYIFGLLAPGYFCYALWGWLSACGLDVFVWNMLLVLLCLLQLAHLAYRLRKDTIPPEFDLLYKTMYLPLQVPLEVYREIVKCCEEQVQPLARDQNYAVEGKTPIDRLSLLLSGRVRVSQDGQFLHYVFPYQFLDSPEWESLRPSEEGTFQVTLTAETDCSYVTWPRRRLYLLLRKDRYVARLFSSHLGYDISEKLYSLNEKLFAKFGLRFDIRLPSLYHVLGAGRFCSADVESSVQAGMNTHHTSLFSSKGNHPKMHPLIASCTYLVLNASSLLCMGENP
;
A
#
# COMPACT_ATOMS: atom_id res chain seq x y z
N MET A 1 52.71 -38.22 -32.75
CA MET A 1 52.68 -36.95 -32.00
C MET A 1 51.50 -37.03 -31.03
N SER A 2 51.73 -37.46 -29.79
CA SER A 2 50.70 -37.60 -28.77
C SER A 2 50.56 -36.26 -28.04
N ALA A 3 49.46 -35.55 -28.26
CA ALA A 3 49.18 -34.28 -27.61
C ALA A 3 49.08 -34.50 -26.09
N SER A 4 50.00 -33.89 -25.34
CA SER A 4 49.95 -33.81 -23.89
C SER A 4 48.78 -32.92 -23.48
N SER A 5 47.66 -33.55 -23.12
CA SER A 5 46.53 -32.84 -22.52
C SER A 5 46.96 -32.16 -21.20
N PRO A 6 46.55 -30.91 -20.95
CA PRO A 6 47.00 -30.13 -19.81
C PRO A 6 46.55 -30.74 -18.47
N SER A 7 47.37 -30.58 -17.43
CA SER A 7 47.20 -31.20 -16.10
C SER A 7 45.83 -30.94 -15.46
N TRP A 8 45.21 -29.80 -15.74
CA TRP A 8 43.87 -29.47 -15.25
C TRP A 8 42.78 -30.37 -15.85
N ALA A 9 42.94 -30.85 -17.09
CA ALA A 9 41.98 -31.77 -17.70
C ALA A 9 42.02 -33.14 -17.00
N ARG A 10 43.21 -33.57 -16.55
CA ARG A 10 43.37 -34.83 -15.81
C ARG A 10 42.83 -34.73 -14.36
N ALA A 11 42.89 -33.54 -13.76
CA ALA A 11 42.32 -33.26 -12.43
C ALA A 11 40.79 -33.17 -12.43
N VAL A 12 40.16 -32.77 -13.55
CA VAL A 12 38.69 -32.71 -13.67
C VAL A 12 38.08 -34.08 -14.05
N LEU A 13 38.81 -34.91 -14.81
CA LEU A 13 38.31 -36.22 -15.29
C LEU A 13 38.59 -37.41 -14.36
N GLN A 14 39.49 -37.29 -13.39
CA GLN A 14 39.69 -38.29 -12.32
C GLN A 14 39.49 -37.63 -10.96
N PRO A 15 38.25 -37.57 -10.42
CA PRO A 15 38.07 -37.27 -9.01
C PRO A 15 38.88 -38.30 -8.21
N PRO A 16 39.60 -37.90 -7.14
CA PRO A 16 40.33 -38.85 -6.30
C PRO A 16 39.34 -39.93 -5.84
N ALA A 17 39.63 -41.18 -6.16
CA ALA A 17 38.81 -42.30 -5.73
C ALA A 17 38.78 -42.28 -4.20
N CYS A 18 37.58 -42.15 -3.65
CA CYS A 18 37.36 -42.16 -2.22
C CYS A 18 37.42 -43.64 -1.78
N ASP A 19 38.61 -44.15 -1.48
CA ASP A 19 38.83 -45.58 -1.28
C ASP A 19 38.23 -46.13 0.03
N ALA A 20 37.94 -45.26 1.01
CA ALA A 20 37.23 -45.62 2.24
C ALA A 20 36.69 -44.39 3.01
N TRP A 21 35.59 -44.58 3.74
CA TRP A 21 35.10 -43.63 4.74
C TRP A 21 36.09 -43.58 5.92
N LYS A 22 36.53 -42.39 6.35
CA LYS A 22 37.36 -42.22 7.56
C LYS A 22 36.57 -42.62 8.82
N GLU A 23 37.22 -43.24 9.81
CA GLU A 23 36.58 -43.69 11.06
C GLU A 23 36.02 -42.57 11.96
N HIS A 24 36.41 -41.30 11.73
CA HIS A 24 35.93 -40.13 12.48
C HIS A 24 35.38 -39.05 11.55
N MET A 25 34.29 -39.39 10.85
CA MET A 25 33.61 -38.47 9.93
C MET A 25 32.84 -37.35 10.64
N GLU A 26 32.48 -37.50 11.92
CA GLU A 26 31.66 -36.54 12.66
C GLU A 26 32.48 -35.35 13.20
N GLY A 27 33.03 -34.56 12.27
CA GLY A 27 33.78 -33.34 12.62
C GLY A 27 32.88 -32.22 13.15
N ALA A 28 33.50 -31.19 13.74
CA ALA A 28 32.80 -30.03 14.29
C ALA A 28 31.84 -29.35 13.31
N ALA A 29 32.15 -29.36 12.00
CA ALA A 29 31.29 -28.82 10.95
C ALA A 29 29.96 -29.58 10.81
N TYR A 30 29.96 -30.90 10.99
CA TYR A 30 28.76 -31.73 10.93
C TYR A 30 27.85 -31.48 12.14
N GLN A 31 28.44 -31.38 13.35
CA GLN A 31 27.70 -31.07 14.57
C GLN A 31 27.11 -29.65 14.52
N LEU A 32 27.89 -28.67 14.06
CA LEU A 32 27.42 -27.30 13.86
C LEU A 32 26.27 -27.24 12.85
N ALA A 33 26.40 -27.93 11.70
CA ALA A 33 25.34 -28.02 10.70
C ALA A 33 24.06 -28.62 11.28
N SER A 34 24.19 -29.70 12.06
CA SER A 34 23.07 -30.37 12.74
C SER A 34 22.34 -29.44 13.70
N CYS A 35 23.08 -28.69 14.52
CA CYS A 35 22.48 -27.71 15.44
C CYS A 35 21.76 -26.58 14.69
N ILE A 36 22.37 -26.03 13.65
CA ILE A 36 21.77 -24.93 12.86
C ILE A 36 20.50 -25.39 12.14
N VAL A 37 20.52 -26.58 11.54
CA VAL A 37 19.35 -27.15 10.84
C VAL A 37 18.24 -27.46 11.84
N LEU A 38 18.56 -28.01 13.01
CA LEU A 38 17.58 -28.23 14.08
C LEU A 38 16.90 -26.92 14.49
N LEU A 39 17.68 -25.84 14.71
CA LEU A 39 17.15 -24.51 15.00
C LEU A 39 16.30 -23.96 13.86
N GLY A 40 16.69 -24.21 12.60
CA GLY A 40 15.91 -23.81 11.43
C GLY A 40 14.52 -24.45 11.40
N TYR A 41 14.40 -25.74 11.75
CA TYR A 41 13.10 -26.42 11.83
C TYR A 41 12.23 -26.01 13.02
N MET A 42 12.78 -25.30 14.01
CA MET A 42 12.01 -24.73 15.13
C MET A 42 11.30 -23.41 14.77
N GLY A 43 11.35 -22.98 13.51
CA GLY A 43 10.66 -21.77 13.07
C GLY A 43 9.13 -21.84 13.19
N GLY A 44 8.52 -20.70 13.53
CA GLY A 44 7.07 -20.57 13.63
C GLY A 44 6.33 -20.48 12.29
N SER A 45 5.00 -20.35 12.34
CA SER A 45 4.16 -20.15 11.16
C SER A 45 4.15 -18.68 10.70
N GLY A 46 3.95 -18.45 9.39
CA GLY A 46 3.83 -17.12 8.78
C GLY A 46 5.04 -16.69 7.94
N ILE A 47 4.99 -15.48 7.37
CA ILE A 47 6.03 -14.95 6.48
C ILE A 47 7.35 -14.74 7.24
N PHE A 48 7.30 -14.14 8.44
CA PHE A 48 8.48 -13.96 9.29
C PHE A 48 9.06 -15.30 9.79
N GLY A 49 8.19 -16.27 10.09
CA GLY A 49 8.61 -17.63 10.42
C GLY A 49 9.30 -18.33 9.25
N SER A 50 8.78 -18.15 8.04
CA SER A 50 9.39 -18.71 6.82
C SER A 50 10.76 -18.07 6.52
N LEU A 51 10.91 -16.75 6.72
CA LEU A 51 12.21 -16.08 6.61
C LEU A 51 13.22 -16.62 7.62
N TYR A 52 12.79 -16.89 8.85
CA TYR A 52 13.63 -17.51 9.88
C TYR A 52 14.07 -18.93 9.47
N ILE A 53 13.13 -19.75 9.00
CA ILE A 53 13.40 -21.14 8.56
C ILE A 53 14.44 -21.15 7.44
N PHE A 54 14.20 -20.43 6.33
CA PHE A 54 15.13 -20.42 5.19
C PHE A 54 16.44 -19.69 5.52
N GLY A 55 16.40 -18.68 6.39
CA GLY A 55 17.58 -17.97 6.86
C GLY A 55 18.54 -18.82 7.69
N LEU A 56 18.05 -19.83 8.42
CA LEU A 56 18.87 -20.78 9.17
C LEU A 56 19.18 -22.06 8.39
N LEU A 57 18.26 -22.54 7.55
CA LEU A 57 18.50 -23.73 6.73
C LEU A 57 19.61 -23.49 5.69
N ALA A 58 19.68 -22.30 5.07
CA ALA A 58 20.74 -21.98 4.10
C ALA A 58 22.16 -22.12 4.67
N PRO A 59 22.53 -21.50 5.81
CA PRO A 59 23.85 -21.71 6.41
C PRO A 59 24.04 -23.13 6.95
N GLY A 60 22.98 -23.80 7.42
CA GLY A 60 23.04 -25.20 7.85
C GLY A 60 23.43 -26.17 6.73
N TYR A 61 22.76 -26.09 5.58
CA TYR A 61 23.12 -26.88 4.39
C TYR A 61 24.48 -26.50 3.80
N PHE A 62 24.88 -25.24 3.92
CA PHE A 62 26.22 -24.81 3.52
C PHE A 62 27.31 -25.48 4.39
N CYS A 63 27.10 -25.57 5.70
CA CYS A 63 27.99 -26.30 6.60
C CYS A 63 28.04 -27.80 6.28
N TYR A 64 26.92 -28.42 5.90
CA TYR A 64 26.90 -29.82 5.41
C TYR A 64 27.63 -30.00 4.08
N ALA A 65 27.50 -29.05 3.14
CA ALA A 65 28.25 -29.06 1.88
C ALA A 65 29.76 -28.95 2.16
N LEU A 66 30.16 -28.03 3.04
CA LEU A 66 31.56 -27.84 3.42
C LEU A 66 32.15 -29.09 4.08
N TRP A 67 31.38 -29.75 4.94
CA TRP A 67 31.75 -31.04 5.53
C TRP A 67 31.88 -32.14 4.47
N GLY A 68 30.94 -32.21 3.52
CA GLY A 68 30.98 -33.17 2.41
C GLY A 68 32.22 -33.00 1.53
N TRP A 69 32.64 -31.76 1.32
CA TRP A 69 33.83 -31.40 0.54
C TRP A 69 35.14 -31.71 1.27
N LEU A 70 35.26 -31.31 2.54
CA LEU A 70 36.51 -31.39 3.30
C LEU A 70 36.77 -32.75 3.94
N SER A 71 35.71 -33.43 4.39
CA SER A 71 35.82 -34.63 5.22
C SER A 71 35.32 -35.89 4.52
N ALA A 72 34.15 -35.81 3.89
CA ALA A 72 33.48 -37.00 3.34
C ALA A 72 33.97 -37.39 1.93
N CYS A 73 34.66 -36.48 1.21
CA CYS A 73 35.11 -36.70 -0.19
C CYS A 73 33.98 -37.26 -1.10
N GLY A 74 32.75 -36.90 -0.76
CA GLY A 74 31.54 -37.28 -1.47
C GLY A 74 31.06 -36.12 -2.33
N LEU A 75 31.41 -36.13 -3.62
CA LEU A 75 30.92 -35.13 -4.58
C LEU A 75 29.39 -35.08 -4.60
N ASP A 76 28.74 -36.24 -4.49
CA ASP A 76 27.28 -36.36 -4.45
C ASP A 76 26.69 -35.61 -3.23
N VAL A 77 27.25 -35.84 -2.03
CA VAL A 77 26.82 -35.14 -0.80
C VAL A 77 27.03 -33.64 -0.92
N PHE A 78 28.16 -33.20 -1.49
CA PHE A 78 28.42 -31.78 -1.73
C PHE A 78 27.39 -31.17 -2.69
N VAL A 79 27.14 -31.82 -3.83
CA VAL A 79 26.22 -31.33 -4.88
C VAL A 79 24.79 -31.22 -4.34
N TRP A 80 24.28 -32.24 -3.66
CA TRP A 80 22.92 -32.20 -3.09
C TRP A 80 22.76 -31.09 -2.05
N ASN A 81 23.73 -30.90 -1.16
CA ASN A 81 23.66 -29.84 -0.16
C ASN A 81 23.77 -28.44 -0.79
N MET A 82 24.60 -28.26 -1.81
CA MET A 82 24.68 -26.98 -2.54
C MET A 82 23.39 -26.66 -3.30
N LEU A 83 22.71 -27.66 -3.86
CA LEU A 83 21.38 -27.47 -4.46
C LEU A 83 20.35 -27.03 -3.42
N LEU A 84 20.37 -27.63 -2.21
CA LEU A 84 19.49 -27.22 -1.12
C LEU A 84 19.79 -25.78 -0.63
N VAL A 85 21.06 -25.38 -0.58
CA VAL A 85 21.44 -23.97 -0.31
C VAL A 85 20.84 -23.05 -1.37
N LEU A 86 20.99 -23.38 -2.65
CA LEU A 86 20.46 -22.57 -3.74
C LEU A 86 18.93 -22.44 -3.65
N LEU A 87 18.22 -23.54 -3.39
CA LEU A 87 16.77 -23.53 -3.20
C LEU A 87 16.35 -22.66 -2.01
N CYS A 88 17.08 -22.74 -0.89
CA CYS A 88 16.82 -21.89 0.28
C CYS A 88 17.05 -20.41 -0.03
N LEU A 89 18.11 -20.07 -0.77
CA LEU A 89 18.42 -18.70 -1.17
C LEU A 89 17.37 -18.14 -2.15
N LEU A 90 16.92 -18.94 -3.12
CA LEU A 90 15.84 -18.55 -4.04
C LEU A 90 14.54 -18.27 -3.28
N GLN A 91 14.20 -19.12 -2.29
CA GLN A 91 13.01 -18.94 -1.47
C GLN A 91 13.14 -17.73 -0.57
N LEU A 92 14.29 -17.52 0.06
CA LEU A 92 14.56 -16.33 0.84
C LEU A 92 14.46 -15.06 -0.04
N ALA A 93 14.99 -15.09 -1.26
CA ALA A 93 14.91 -13.97 -2.21
C ALA A 93 13.46 -13.71 -2.66
N HIS A 94 12.69 -14.74 -2.99
CA HIS A 94 11.29 -14.60 -3.35
C HIS A 94 10.44 -14.06 -2.19
N LEU A 95 10.66 -14.55 -0.96
CA LEU A 95 9.97 -14.05 0.23
C LEU A 95 10.38 -12.60 0.54
N ALA A 96 11.67 -12.26 0.43
CA ALA A 96 12.16 -10.90 0.61
C ALA A 96 11.57 -9.96 -0.46
N TYR A 97 11.44 -10.41 -1.70
CA TYR A 97 10.78 -9.64 -2.76
C TYR A 97 9.30 -9.40 -2.45
N ARG A 98 8.56 -10.43 -2.02
CA ARG A 98 7.16 -10.26 -1.60
C ARG A 98 7.04 -9.32 -0.40
N LEU A 99 7.88 -9.48 0.62
CA LEU A 99 7.86 -8.62 1.80
C LEU A 99 8.15 -7.17 1.42
N ARG A 100 9.13 -6.91 0.53
CA ARG A 100 9.41 -5.56 0.03
C ARG A 100 8.22 -4.97 -0.74
N LYS A 101 7.55 -5.78 -1.56
CA LYS A 101 6.35 -5.36 -2.30
C LYS A 101 5.17 -5.06 -1.36
N ASP A 102 5.05 -5.80 -0.25
CA ASP A 102 3.97 -5.64 0.71
C ASP A 102 4.26 -4.61 1.82
N THR A 103 5.47 -4.03 1.83
CA THR A 103 5.84 -3.01 2.81
C THR A 103 5.27 -1.66 2.36
N ILE A 104 4.25 -1.21 3.09
CA ILE A 104 3.64 0.11 2.91
C ILE A 104 4.75 1.17 3.08
N PRO A 105 4.94 2.10 2.12
CA PRO A 105 5.94 3.16 2.25
C PRO A 105 5.73 3.99 3.52
N PRO A 106 6.80 4.53 4.14
CA PRO A 106 6.73 5.18 5.45
C PRO A 106 5.77 6.40 5.47
N GLU A 107 5.60 7.08 4.33
CA GLU A 107 4.67 8.20 4.18
C GLU A 107 3.21 7.76 4.34
N PHE A 108 2.86 6.56 3.86
CA PHE A 108 1.53 5.98 4.02
C PHE A 108 1.30 5.46 5.44
N ASP A 109 2.32 4.93 6.13
CA ASP A 109 2.20 4.57 7.55
C ASP A 109 1.89 5.79 8.43
N LEU A 110 2.55 6.92 8.16
CA LEU A 110 2.28 8.18 8.85
C LEU A 110 0.87 8.71 8.53
N LEU A 111 0.45 8.65 7.26
CA LEU A 111 -0.92 8.99 6.84
C LEU A 111 -1.97 8.12 7.54
N TYR A 112 -1.72 6.81 7.67
CA TYR A 112 -2.61 5.90 8.39
C TYR A 112 -2.75 6.29 9.86
N LYS A 113 -1.61 6.52 10.55
CA LYS A 113 -1.60 6.91 11.98
C LYS A 113 -2.28 8.25 12.26
N THR A 114 -2.18 9.20 11.33
CA THR A 114 -2.71 10.56 11.52
C THR A 114 -4.19 10.66 11.19
N MET A 115 -4.64 10.08 10.07
CA MET A 115 -6.02 10.25 9.59
C MET A 115 -6.90 9.02 9.86
N TYR A 116 -6.41 7.81 9.63
CA TYR A 116 -7.25 6.61 9.58
C TYR A 116 -7.33 5.88 10.92
N LEU A 117 -6.26 5.92 11.71
CA LEU A 117 -6.16 5.29 13.02
C LEU A 117 -7.11 5.93 14.06
N PRO A 118 -7.27 7.27 14.15
CA PRO A 118 -8.24 7.88 15.07
C PRO A 118 -9.69 7.47 14.76
N LEU A 119 -9.99 7.18 13.49
CA LEU A 119 -11.29 6.69 13.02
C LEU A 119 -11.44 5.16 13.13
N GLN A 120 -10.45 4.46 13.68
CA GLN A 120 -10.42 3.01 13.86
C GLN A 120 -10.64 2.23 12.55
N VAL A 121 -10.12 2.76 11.45
CA VAL A 121 -10.24 2.12 10.13
C VAL A 121 -9.38 0.85 10.09
N PRO A 122 -9.94 -0.31 9.70
CA PRO A 122 -9.15 -1.53 9.58
C PRO A 122 -8.02 -1.40 8.55
N LEU A 123 -6.85 -1.96 8.86
CA LEU A 123 -5.68 -1.88 7.98
C LEU A 123 -5.95 -2.48 6.58
N GLU A 124 -6.78 -3.52 6.49
CA GLU A 124 -7.14 -4.14 5.22
C GLU A 124 -7.90 -3.18 4.29
N VAL A 125 -8.80 -2.37 4.85
CA VAL A 125 -9.52 -1.34 4.10
C VAL A 125 -8.56 -0.25 3.64
N TYR A 126 -7.66 0.18 4.54
CA TYR A 126 -6.64 1.17 4.20
C TYR A 126 -5.73 0.69 3.05
N ARG A 127 -5.33 -0.60 3.06
CA ARG A 127 -4.58 -1.19 1.95
C ARG A 127 -5.32 -1.12 0.62
N GLU A 128 -6.65 -1.32 0.59
CA GLU A 128 -7.42 -1.15 -0.65
C GLU A 128 -7.38 0.31 -1.15
N ILE A 129 -7.46 1.28 -0.23
CA ILE A 129 -7.39 2.72 -0.55
C ILE A 129 -6.00 3.09 -1.10
N VAL A 130 -4.93 2.59 -0.49
CA VAL A 130 -3.55 2.84 -0.93
C VAL A 130 -3.26 2.16 -2.28
N LYS A 131 -3.75 0.95 -2.51
CA LYS A 131 -3.66 0.31 -3.84
C LYS A 131 -4.33 1.14 -4.93
N CYS A 132 -5.40 1.86 -4.60
CA CYS A 132 -6.10 2.72 -5.54
C CYS A 132 -5.30 3.97 -5.95
N CYS A 133 -4.34 4.43 -5.13
CA CYS A 133 -3.40 5.51 -5.49
C CYS A 133 -2.07 5.01 -6.09
N GLU A 134 -2.03 3.76 -6.56
CA GLU A 134 -0.85 3.14 -7.17
C GLU A 134 0.38 3.07 -6.24
N GLU A 135 0.19 3.23 -4.92
CA GLU A 135 1.27 3.23 -3.93
C GLU A 135 2.36 4.28 -4.21
N GLN A 136 2.04 5.34 -4.96
CA GLN A 136 2.99 6.37 -5.35
C GLN A 136 2.75 7.70 -4.64
N VAL A 137 3.84 8.26 -4.13
CA VAL A 137 3.90 9.63 -3.60
C VAL A 137 4.51 10.51 -4.69
N GLN A 138 3.80 11.56 -5.08
CA GLN A 138 4.26 12.50 -6.10
C GLN A 138 4.96 13.69 -5.45
N PRO A 139 6.17 14.05 -5.91
CA PRO A 139 6.83 15.28 -5.49
C PRO A 139 6.24 16.48 -6.22
N LEU A 140 6.18 17.61 -5.53
CA LEU A 140 5.83 18.91 -6.08
C LEU A 140 6.87 19.92 -5.61
N ALA A 141 7.70 20.40 -6.52
CA ALA A 141 8.78 21.32 -6.20
C ALA A 141 8.23 22.69 -5.80
N ARG A 142 8.99 23.45 -5.01
CA ARG A 142 8.67 24.84 -4.71
C ARG A 142 8.41 25.66 -5.98
N ASP A 143 7.39 26.52 -5.92
CA ASP A 143 6.88 27.38 -6.99
C ASP A 143 6.29 26.62 -8.20
N GLN A 144 6.18 25.28 -8.12
CA GLN A 144 5.49 24.47 -9.12
C GLN A 144 3.97 24.52 -8.92
N ASN A 145 3.24 24.63 -10.02
CA ASN A 145 1.78 24.58 -10.00
C ASN A 145 1.29 23.13 -10.00
N TYR A 146 0.48 22.77 -9.00
CA TYR A 146 -0.30 21.52 -9.02
C TYR A 146 -1.45 21.62 -10.02
N ALA A 147 -2.18 22.74 -9.99
CA ALA A 147 -3.26 23.02 -10.91
C ALA A 147 -3.27 24.50 -11.28
N VAL A 148 -3.70 24.78 -12.51
CA VAL A 148 -3.84 26.13 -13.05
C VAL A 148 -5.30 26.38 -13.42
N GLU A 149 -5.80 27.51 -12.96
CA GLU A 149 -7.17 27.98 -13.19
C GLU A 149 -7.54 27.94 -14.69
N GLY A 150 -8.69 27.36 -14.99
CA GLY A 150 -9.25 27.23 -16.34
C GLY A 150 -8.48 26.31 -17.29
N LYS A 151 -7.38 25.69 -16.85
CA LYS A 151 -6.51 24.86 -17.70
C LYS A 151 -6.43 23.41 -17.25
N THR A 152 -6.23 23.19 -15.96
CA THR A 152 -6.11 21.82 -15.43
C THR A 152 -7.48 21.17 -15.35
N PRO A 153 -7.69 19.97 -15.92
CA PRO A 153 -8.94 19.24 -15.79
C PRO A 153 -9.06 18.59 -14.40
N ILE A 154 -10.29 18.40 -13.92
CA ILE A 154 -10.61 17.77 -12.64
C ILE A 154 -10.83 16.26 -12.89
N ASP A 155 -9.73 15.51 -12.93
CA ASP A 155 -9.68 14.07 -13.24
C ASP A 155 -9.15 13.20 -12.08
N ARG A 156 -8.84 13.83 -10.94
CA ARG A 156 -8.22 13.19 -9.78
C ARG A 156 -8.68 13.82 -8.46
N LEU A 157 -8.43 13.11 -7.37
CA LEU A 157 -8.51 13.61 -6.00
C LEU A 157 -7.13 13.46 -5.37
N SER A 158 -6.59 14.49 -4.75
CA SER A 158 -5.25 14.48 -4.17
C SER A 158 -5.23 14.99 -2.74
N LEU A 159 -4.35 14.40 -1.93
CA LEU A 159 -4.13 14.75 -0.53
C LEU A 159 -2.67 15.15 -0.32
N LEU A 160 -2.45 16.30 0.31
CA LEU A 160 -1.12 16.79 0.63
C LEU A 160 -0.55 16.01 1.82
N LEU A 161 0.65 15.44 1.71
CA LEU A 161 1.34 14.73 2.80
C LEU A 161 2.33 15.61 3.55
N SER A 162 3.01 16.50 2.84
CA SER A 162 4.02 17.40 3.41
C SER A 162 4.14 18.70 2.63
N GLY A 163 4.71 19.72 3.28
CA GLY A 163 4.88 21.05 2.70
C GLY A 163 3.64 21.94 2.85
N ARG A 164 3.55 22.97 2.01
CA ARG A 164 2.44 23.93 1.99
C ARG A 164 2.13 24.38 0.58
N VAL A 165 0.85 24.38 0.24
CA VAL A 165 0.36 24.83 -1.06
C VAL A 165 -0.46 26.10 -0.89
N ARG A 166 -0.18 27.10 -1.74
CA ARG A 166 -0.89 28.36 -1.84
C ARG A 166 -2.02 28.23 -2.86
N VAL A 167 -3.23 28.63 -2.46
CA VAL A 167 -4.40 28.70 -3.35
C VAL A 167 -4.66 30.14 -3.74
N SER A 168 -4.85 30.37 -5.04
CA SER A 168 -5.14 31.69 -5.60
C SER A 168 -6.23 31.63 -6.67
N GLN A 169 -7.01 32.70 -6.82
CA GLN A 169 -8.04 32.88 -7.84
C GLN A 169 -7.82 34.23 -8.50
N ASP A 170 -7.76 34.29 -9.83
CA ASP A 170 -7.46 35.53 -10.56
C ASP A 170 -6.18 36.24 -10.04
N GLY A 171 -5.19 35.46 -9.59
CA GLY A 171 -3.94 35.96 -8.98
C GLY A 171 -4.07 36.50 -7.55
N GLN A 172 -5.27 36.56 -6.98
CA GLN A 172 -5.48 36.91 -5.57
C GLN A 172 -5.31 35.69 -4.67
N PHE A 173 -4.63 35.85 -3.54
CA PHE A 173 -4.45 34.79 -2.56
C PHE A 173 -5.74 34.51 -1.77
N LEU A 174 -6.14 33.25 -1.70
CA LEU A 174 -7.27 32.80 -0.89
C LEU A 174 -6.80 32.25 0.45
N HIS A 175 -6.12 31.10 0.43
CA HIS A 175 -5.71 30.39 1.64
C HIS A 175 -4.54 29.43 1.37
N TYR A 176 -3.95 28.93 2.45
CA TYR A 176 -2.96 27.86 2.39
C TYR A 176 -3.62 26.51 2.66
N VAL A 177 -3.17 25.49 1.95
CA VAL A 177 -3.47 24.09 2.25
C VAL A 177 -2.27 23.50 2.98
N PHE A 178 -2.55 22.84 4.10
CA PHE A 178 -1.56 22.25 5.00
C PHE A 178 -1.51 20.72 4.85
N PRO A 179 -0.46 20.06 5.38
CA PRO A 179 -0.37 18.60 5.35
C PRO A 179 -1.62 17.93 5.91
N TYR A 180 -1.99 16.78 5.33
CA TYR A 180 -3.19 15.98 5.61
C TYR A 180 -4.52 16.67 5.27
N GLN A 181 -4.49 17.69 4.41
CA GLN A 181 -5.68 18.30 3.80
C GLN A 181 -5.76 17.97 2.32
N PHE A 182 -6.97 17.94 1.79
CA PHE A 182 -7.18 17.69 0.36
C PHE A 182 -6.80 18.92 -0.44
N LEU A 183 -6.24 18.71 -1.63
CA LEU A 183 -5.93 19.81 -2.55
C LEU A 183 -7.17 20.25 -3.34
N ASP A 184 -8.00 19.29 -3.72
CA ASP A 184 -9.04 19.41 -4.75
C ASP A 184 -10.41 18.86 -4.28
N SER A 185 -10.66 18.86 -2.96
CA SER A 185 -11.93 18.40 -2.41
C SER A 185 -13.16 19.23 -2.85
N PRO A 186 -13.14 20.58 -2.96
CA PRO A 186 -14.28 21.32 -3.49
C PRO A 186 -14.53 21.00 -4.97
N GLU A 187 -13.46 20.93 -5.77
CA GLU A 187 -13.52 20.62 -7.20
C GLU A 187 -14.08 19.22 -7.44
N TRP A 188 -13.64 18.25 -6.64
CA TRP A 188 -14.10 16.86 -6.70
C TRP A 188 -15.62 16.75 -6.49
N GLU A 189 -16.13 17.41 -5.45
CA GLU A 189 -17.54 17.36 -5.04
C GLU A 189 -18.44 18.21 -5.97
N SER A 190 -17.88 19.26 -6.59
CA SER A 190 -18.62 20.16 -7.48
C SER A 190 -19.05 19.48 -8.79
N LEU A 191 -18.31 18.49 -9.25
CA LEU A 191 -18.55 17.81 -10.52
C LEU A 191 -19.29 16.50 -10.35
N ARG A 192 -20.30 16.28 -11.19
CA ARG A 192 -20.90 14.95 -11.29
C ARG A 192 -19.91 13.95 -11.91
N PRO A 193 -20.05 12.64 -11.66
CA PRO A 193 -19.11 11.64 -12.20
C PRO A 193 -18.99 11.62 -13.73
N SER A 194 -20.00 12.11 -14.45
CA SER A 194 -20.06 12.17 -15.92
C SER A 194 -19.67 13.53 -16.51
N GLU A 195 -19.44 14.54 -15.66
CA GLU A 195 -19.14 15.90 -16.09
C GLU A 195 -17.63 16.15 -16.07
N GLU A 196 -17.15 16.81 -17.12
CA GLU A 196 -15.80 17.31 -17.20
C GLU A 196 -15.78 18.77 -16.76
N GLY A 197 -14.78 19.15 -15.98
CA GLY A 197 -14.59 20.52 -15.54
C GLY A 197 -13.11 20.82 -15.34
N THR A 198 -12.81 22.10 -15.25
CA THR A 198 -11.46 22.61 -14.97
C THR A 198 -11.39 23.21 -13.59
N PHE A 199 -10.18 23.20 -13.01
CA PHE A 199 -9.92 23.90 -11.75
C PHE A 199 -10.30 25.37 -11.87
N GLN A 200 -11.00 25.89 -10.86
CA GLN A 200 -11.39 27.31 -10.77
C GLN A 200 -10.38 28.16 -9.98
N VAL A 201 -9.36 27.51 -9.41
CA VAL A 201 -8.30 28.14 -8.64
C VAL A 201 -6.96 27.61 -9.12
N THR A 202 -5.91 28.42 -8.95
CA THR A 202 -4.52 28.02 -9.15
C THR A 202 -3.92 27.60 -7.82
N LEU A 203 -3.38 26.38 -7.79
CA LEU A 203 -2.66 25.81 -6.66
C LEU A 203 -1.16 25.78 -6.95
N THR A 204 -0.38 26.50 -6.14
CA THR A 204 1.07 26.61 -6.30
C THR A 204 1.77 26.18 -5.02
N ALA A 205 2.78 25.33 -5.13
CA ALA A 205 3.60 24.92 -3.99
C ALA A 205 4.43 26.11 -3.47
N GLU A 206 4.29 26.44 -2.19
CA GLU A 206 5.12 27.48 -1.55
C GLU A 206 6.44 26.89 -1.04
N THR A 207 6.44 25.60 -0.68
CA THR A 207 7.61 24.82 -0.27
C THR A 207 7.72 23.57 -1.12
N ASP A 208 8.81 22.82 -1.00
CA ASP A 208 8.82 21.45 -1.51
C ASP A 208 7.73 20.65 -0.80
N CYS A 209 6.89 20.00 -1.59
CA CYS A 209 5.69 19.31 -1.16
C CYS A 209 5.70 17.86 -1.65
N SER A 210 4.99 17.00 -0.95
CA SER A 210 4.67 15.65 -1.40
C SER A 210 3.18 15.38 -1.23
N TYR A 211 2.57 14.69 -2.19
CA TYR A 211 1.14 14.44 -2.20
C TYR A 211 0.84 13.05 -2.78
N VAL A 212 -0.35 12.54 -2.47
CA VAL A 212 -0.90 11.30 -3.04
C VAL A 212 -2.11 11.63 -3.89
N THR A 213 -2.33 10.84 -4.92
CA THR A 213 -3.39 11.09 -5.90
C THR A 213 -4.17 9.83 -6.20
N TRP A 214 -5.49 9.94 -6.16
CA TRP A 214 -6.43 8.92 -6.59
C TRP A 214 -7.05 9.32 -7.93
N PRO A 215 -6.86 8.53 -9.00
CA PRO A 215 -7.54 8.77 -10.26
C PRO A 215 -9.06 8.67 -10.10
N ARG A 216 -9.80 9.63 -10.66
CA ARG A 216 -11.27 9.75 -10.48
C ARG A 216 -12.02 8.47 -10.79
N ARG A 217 -11.73 7.85 -11.93
CA ARG A 217 -12.38 6.61 -12.37
C ARG A 217 -12.17 5.45 -11.40
N ARG A 218 -10.93 5.25 -10.93
CA ARG A 218 -10.61 4.15 -10.01
C ARG A 218 -11.21 4.38 -8.63
N LEU A 219 -11.14 5.62 -8.13
CA LEU A 219 -11.70 5.96 -6.83
C LEU A 219 -13.23 5.75 -6.83
N TYR A 220 -13.95 6.23 -7.85
CA TYR A 220 -15.40 6.00 -7.93
C TYR A 220 -15.76 4.51 -8.00
N LEU A 221 -14.97 3.68 -8.68
CA LEU A 221 -15.20 2.23 -8.69
C LEU A 221 -15.03 1.63 -7.28
N LEU A 222 -14.03 2.06 -6.52
CA LEU A 222 -13.82 1.62 -5.13
C LEU A 222 -14.98 2.08 -4.23
N LEU A 223 -15.40 3.34 -4.32
CA LEU A 223 -16.51 3.89 -3.53
C LEU A 223 -17.84 3.18 -3.87
N ARG A 224 -18.04 2.74 -5.12
CA ARG A 224 -19.22 1.94 -5.50
C ARG A 224 -19.15 0.51 -4.99
N LYS A 225 -17.95 -0.07 -4.90
CA LYS A 225 -17.71 -1.44 -4.42
C LYS A 225 -17.92 -1.55 -2.92
N ASP A 226 -17.37 -0.61 -2.14
CA ASP A 226 -17.40 -0.66 -0.67
C ASP A 226 -18.09 0.58 -0.06
N ARG A 227 -19.25 0.34 0.57
CA ARG A 227 -20.05 1.37 1.25
C ARG A 227 -19.37 1.95 2.49
N TYR A 228 -18.46 1.23 3.12
CA TYR A 228 -17.70 1.72 4.26
C TYR A 228 -16.66 2.74 3.79
N VAL A 229 -15.87 2.40 2.76
CA VAL A 229 -14.92 3.34 2.13
C VAL A 229 -15.64 4.57 1.59
N ALA A 230 -16.81 4.39 0.96
CA ALA A 230 -17.63 5.51 0.49
C ALA A 230 -17.96 6.50 1.61
N ARG A 231 -18.49 6.01 2.73
CA ARG A 231 -18.84 6.85 3.89
C ARG A 231 -17.62 7.51 4.51
N LEU A 232 -16.50 6.79 4.57
CA LEU A 232 -15.24 7.32 5.09
C LEU A 232 -14.75 8.50 4.26
N PHE A 233 -14.74 8.39 2.93
CA PHE A 233 -14.36 9.47 2.03
C PHE A 233 -15.35 10.64 2.08
N SER A 234 -16.66 10.38 2.07
CA SER A 234 -17.66 11.45 2.20
C SER A 234 -17.51 12.24 3.50
N SER A 235 -17.18 11.55 4.61
CA SER A 235 -16.91 12.22 5.90
C SER A 235 -15.65 13.09 5.84
N HIS A 236 -14.57 12.58 5.24
CA HIS A 236 -13.31 13.32 5.12
C HIS A 236 -13.43 14.53 4.21
N LEU A 237 -14.05 14.37 3.04
CA LEU A 237 -14.30 15.45 2.09
C LEU A 237 -15.21 16.51 2.71
N GLY A 238 -16.29 16.09 3.38
CA GLY A 238 -17.20 17.01 4.06
C GLY A 238 -16.50 17.82 5.17
N TYR A 239 -15.64 17.17 5.96
CA TYR A 239 -14.84 17.85 6.98
C TYR A 239 -13.87 18.88 6.37
N ASP A 240 -13.10 18.48 5.36
CA ASP A 240 -12.11 19.34 4.70
C ASP A 240 -12.76 20.55 3.99
N ILE A 241 -13.87 20.32 3.28
CA ILE A 241 -14.66 21.39 2.64
C ILE A 241 -15.19 22.35 3.70
N SER A 242 -15.71 21.84 4.82
CA SER A 242 -16.24 22.68 5.89
C SER A 242 -15.14 23.58 6.47
N GLU A 243 -13.97 23.02 6.78
CA GLU A 243 -12.82 23.78 7.29
C GLU A 243 -12.39 24.89 6.32
N LYS A 244 -12.30 24.58 5.01
CA LYS A 244 -11.98 25.58 3.98
C LYS A 244 -13.02 26.69 3.90
N LEU A 245 -14.31 26.34 3.96
CA LEU A 245 -15.40 27.31 3.95
C LEU A 245 -15.38 28.20 5.20
N TYR A 246 -15.15 27.62 6.39
CA TYR A 246 -15.04 28.39 7.63
C TYR A 246 -13.83 29.35 7.58
N SER A 247 -12.68 28.89 7.10
CA SER A 247 -11.49 29.73 6.94
C SER A 247 -11.71 30.91 5.98
N LEU A 248 -12.43 30.69 4.88
CA LEU A 248 -12.80 31.75 3.94
C LEU A 248 -13.81 32.72 4.57
N ASN A 249 -14.81 32.21 5.29
CA ASN A 249 -15.82 33.02 5.95
C ASN A 249 -15.20 33.95 7.02
N GLU A 250 -14.24 33.46 7.80
CA GLU A 250 -13.52 34.28 8.78
C GLU A 250 -12.74 35.43 8.12
N LYS A 251 -12.14 35.19 6.95
CA LYS A 251 -11.46 36.24 6.16
C LYS A 251 -12.43 37.27 5.59
N LEU A 252 -13.59 36.83 5.11
CA LEU A 252 -14.64 37.73 4.64
C LEU A 252 -15.20 38.57 5.78
N PHE A 253 -15.35 37.99 6.97
CA PHE A 253 -15.75 38.74 8.17
C PHE A 253 -14.71 39.78 8.55
N ALA A 254 -13.43 39.42 8.58
CA ALA A 254 -12.36 40.37 8.90
C ALA A 254 -12.26 41.52 7.87
N LYS A 255 -12.52 41.26 6.59
CA LYS A 255 -12.35 42.24 5.50
C LYS A 255 -13.59 43.11 5.26
N PHE A 256 -14.79 42.54 5.44
CA PHE A 256 -16.05 43.18 5.06
C PHE A 256 -17.09 43.22 6.19
N GLY A 257 -16.81 42.66 7.37
CA GLY A 257 -17.77 42.55 8.48
C GLY A 257 -18.92 41.56 8.21
N LEU A 258 -18.84 40.79 7.11
CA LEU A 258 -19.89 39.87 6.68
C LEU A 258 -19.61 38.46 7.20
N ARG A 259 -20.57 37.88 7.93
CA ARG A 259 -20.52 36.48 8.38
C ARG A 259 -21.60 35.70 7.64
N PHE A 260 -21.20 34.78 6.78
CA PHE A 260 -22.15 33.91 6.08
C PHE A 260 -22.59 32.78 7.01
N ASP A 261 -23.89 32.53 7.11
CA ASP A 261 -24.39 31.27 7.70
C ASP A 261 -24.42 30.22 6.58
N ILE A 262 -23.45 29.32 6.63
CA ILE A 262 -23.22 28.27 5.63
C ILE A 262 -24.39 27.26 5.60
N ARG A 263 -25.30 27.31 6.59
CA ARG A 263 -26.48 26.44 6.68
C ARG A 263 -27.69 26.97 5.91
N LEU A 264 -27.69 28.23 5.46
CA LEU A 264 -28.81 28.79 4.68
C LEU A 264 -28.60 28.56 3.17
N PRO A 265 -29.51 27.86 2.46
CA PRO A 265 -29.33 27.51 1.04
C PRO A 265 -29.32 28.67 0.01
N SER A 266 -29.25 29.94 0.38
CA SER A 266 -29.62 31.03 -0.55
C SER A 266 -28.88 32.37 -0.36
N LEU A 267 -27.54 32.39 -0.37
CA LEU A 267 -26.84 33.68 -0.56
C LEU A 267 -25.78 33.72 -1.67
N TYR A 268 -25.39 32.57 -2.21
CA TYR A 268 -24.38 32.52 -3.29
C TYR A 268 -24.87 33.17 -4.60
N HIS A 269 -26.18 33.12 -4.88
CA HIS A 269 -26.76 33.76 -6.06
C HIS A 269 -26.75 35.30 -5.99
N VAL A 270 -26.67 35.87 -4.79
CA VAL A 270 -26.67 37.33 -4.58
C VAL A 270 -25.28 37.93 -4.79
N LEU A 271 -24.22 37.16 -4.56
CA LEU A 271 -22.83 37.62 -4.75
C LEU A 271 -22.26 37.29 -6.13
N GLY A 272 -22.78 36.27 -6.82
CA GLY A 272 -22.53 36.06 -8.26
C GLY A 272 -23.26 37.08 -9.15
N ALA A 273 -24.28 37.76 -8.61
CA ALA A 273 -25.03 38.81 -9.26
C ALA A 273 -24.57 40.22 -8.83
N GLY A 274 -23.27 40.41 -8.61
CA GLY A 274 -22.62 41.73 -8.52
C GLY A 274 -22.62 42.49 -9.86
N ARG A 275 -23.72 42.44 -10.63
CA ARG A 275 -24.12 43.49 -11.56
C ARG A 275 -25.18 44.30 -10.84
N PHE A 276 -24.84 45.56 -10.55
CA PHE A 276 -25.76 46.62 -10.15
C PHE A 276 -27.18 46.40 -10.69
N CYS A 277 -28.18 46.26 -9.81
CA CYS A 277 -29.42 47.04 -9.84
C CYS A 277 -30.37 46.62 -8.71
N SER A 278 -31.03 47.63 -8.16
CA SER A 278 -32.00 47.61 -7.07
C SER A 278 -33.28 46.80 -7.35
N ALA A 279 -33.99 46.51 -6.25
CA ALA A 279 -35.43 46.27 -6.10
C ALA A 279 -35.87 44.82 -5.73
N ASP A 280 -36.31 44.71 -4.47
CA ASP A 280 -37.47 44.02 -3.88
C ASP A 280 -38.04 42.68 -4.39
N VAL A 281 -38.57 41.95 -3.39
CA VAL A 281 -39.73 41.03 -3.38
C VAL A 281 -39.44 39.55 -3.01
N GLU A 282 -39.57 39.27 -1.71
CA GLU A 282 -40.58 38.42 -1.04
C GLU A 282 -40.76 36.90 -1.38
N SER A 283 -40.61 36.10 -0.31
CA SER A 283 -41.41 34.91 0.09
C SER A 283 -41.47 33.65 -0.80
N SER A 284 -41.01 32.52 -0.26
CA SER A 284 -41.92 31.41 0.13
C SER A 284 -41.21 30.27 0.88
N VAL A 285 -41.70 30.03 2.09
CA VAL A 285 -41.55 28.80 2.88
C VAL A 285 -42.63 27.82 2.43
N GLN A 286 -42.34 26.52 2.46
CA GLN A 286 -43.14 25.43 3.09
C GLN A 286 -43.21 24.12 2.28
N ALA A 287 -43.19 23.03 3.07
CA ALA A 287 -43.67 21.66 2.79
C ALA A 287 -42.67 20.67 2.13
N GLY A 288 -42.49 19.44 2.60
CA GLY A 288 -43.27 18.70 3.59
C GLY A 288 -42.52 17.47 4.10
N MET A 289 -42.75 17.22 5.39
CA MET A 289 -42.37 16.04 6.16
C MET A 289 -43.44 14.97 5.91
N ASN A 290 -43.05 13.71 5.66
CA ASN A 290 -43.94 12.57 5.86
C ASN A 290 -43.13 11.33 6.28
N THR A 291 -43.36 10.94 7.53
CA THR A 291 -43.11 9.65 8.17
C THR A 291 -44.09 8.58 7.65
N HIS A 292 -43.68 7.29 7.62
CA HIS A 292 -44.32 6.22 8.40
C HIS A 292 -43.78 4.79 8.10
N HIS A 293 -43.75 4.01 9.19
CA HIS A 293 -43.96 2.56 9.32
C HIS A 293 -42.79 1.54 9.27
N THR A 294 -42.31 1.22 10.47
CA THR A 294 -42.14 -0.11 11.11
C THR A 294 -42.49 -1.39 10.33
N SER A 295 -41.59 -2.39 10.37
CA SER A 295 -41.81 -3.65 11.13
C SER A 295 -40.59 -4.60 11.09
N LEU A 296 -40.35 -5.25 12.23
CA LEU A 296 -39.40 -6.33 12.48
C LEU A 296 -39.89 -7.66 11.86
N PHE A 297 -38.96 -8.55 11.47
CA PHE A 297 -39.10 -9.98 11.72
C PHE A 297 -37.72 -10.68 11.83
N SER A 298 -37.70 -11.69 12.71
CA SER A 298 -36.59 -12.45 13.30
C SER A 298 -36.28 -13.74 12.52
N SER A 299 -35.03 -14.24 12.54
CA SER A 299 -34.73 -15.69 12.70
C SER A 299 -33.22 -16.00 12.85
N LYS A 300 -32.88 -16.73 13.95
CA LYS A 300 -31.90 -17.85 14.18
C LYS A 300 -30.67 -17.97 13.23
N GLY A 301 -29.42 -18.19 13.65
CA GLY A 301 -28.86 -18.89 14.81
C GLY A 301 -28.26 -20.26 14.41
N ASN A 302 -26.93 -20.39 14.29
CA ASN A 302 -26.12 -21.54 14.80
C ASN A 302 -24.63 -21.50 14.40
N HIS A 303 -23.76 -21.72 15.40
CA HIS A 303 -22.40 -22.27 15.31
C HIS A 303 -22.46 -23.80 15.42
N PRO A 304 -21.43 -24.57 14.96
CA PRO A 304 -20.44 -25.12 15.92
C PRO A 304 -19.00 -25.41 15.38
N LYS A 305 -18.02 -25.22 16.29
CA LYS A 305 -16.86 -26.06 16.72
C LYS A 305 -15.95 -26.83 15.71
N MET A 306 -14.69 -26.36 15.56
CA MET A 306 -13.38 -26.84 16.11
C MET A 306 -12.94 -28.34 16.15
N HIS A 307 -11.83 -28.63 15.43
CA HIS A 307 -10.70 -29.61 15.59
C HIS A 307 -10.92 -31.15 15.46
N PRO A 308 -9.87 -32.02 15.28
CA PRO A 308 -8.39 -31.85 15.07
C PRO A 308 -7.80 -32.74 13.92
N LEU A 309 -6.45 -32.85 13.81
CA LEU A 309 -5.56 -33.90 13.19
C LEU A 309 -4.46 -33.21 12.34
N ILE A 310 -3.22 -32.96 12.79
CA ILE A 310 -2.12 -33.89 13.13
C ILE A 310 -2.10 -35.16 12.27
N ALA A 311 -1.93 -35.00 10.94
CA ALA A 311 -1.37 -36.03 10.03
C ALA A 311 -1.31 -35.49 8.59
N SER A 312 -0.50 -34.45 8.34
CA SER A 312 -0.20 -33.88 7.00
C SER A 312 0.78 -32.74 7.26
N CYS A 313 1.99 -32.63 6.74
CA CYS A 313 2.50 -33.09 5.47
C CYS A 313 4.05 -33.06 5.52
N THR A 314 4.66 -34.20 5.79
CA THR A 314 5.96 -34.57 5.17
C THR A 314 5.85 -34.51 3.62
N TYR A 315 4.63 -34.48 3.11
CA TYR A 315 4.23 -34.18 1.73
C TYR A 315 4.47 -32.74 1.24
N LEU A 316 4.74 -31.75 2.12
CA LEU A 316 4.79 -30.34 1.72
C LEU A 316 6.12 -29.93 1.06
N VAL A 317 7.21 -30.68 1.33
CA VAL A 317 8.54 -30.40 0.75
C VAL A 317 8.66 -30.95 -0.68
N LEU A 318 7.97 -32.04 -1.00
CA LEU A 318 7.96 -32.62 -2.36
C LEU A 318 6.93 -31.94 -3.28
N ASN A 319 5.77 -31.53 -2.76
CA ASN A 319 4.70 -30.99 -3.62
C ASN A 319 4.89 -29.51 -4.01
N ALA A 320 5.72 -28.75 -3.28
CA ALA A 320 6.07 -27.38 -3.65
C ALA A 320 6.97 -27.31 -4.90
N SER A 321 7.67 -28.39 -5.23
CA SER A 321 8.49 -28.49 -6.45
C SER A 321 7.63 -28.78 -7.70
N SER A 322 6.50 -29.49 -7.54
CA SER A 322 5.60 -29.84 -8.65
C SER A 322 4.69 -28.68 -9.10
N LEU A 323 4.42 -27.70 -8.23
CA LEU A 323 3.60 -26.53 -8.55
C LEU A 323 4.37 -25.41 -9.28
N LEU A 324 5.69 -25.54 -9.43
CA LEU A 324 6.55 -24.59 -10.16
C LEU A 324 6.82 -24.98 -11.63
N CYS A 325 6.28 -26.10 -12.12
CA CYS A 325 6.44 -26.56 -13.52
C CYS A 325 5.16 -26.54 -14.39
N MET A 326 4.04 -26.01 -13.89
CA MET A 326 2.80 -25.85 -14.67
C MET A 326 2.37 -24.39 -14.64
N GLY A 327 3.03 -23.57 -15.46
CA GLY A 327 2.73 -22.14 -15.57
C GLY A 327 3.51 -21.44 -16.67
N GLU A 328 3.68 -22.08 -17.84
CA GLU A 328 4.16 -21.42 -19.05
C GLU A 328 3.19 -21.65 -20.22
N ASN A 329 2.52 -20.55 -20.58
CA ASN A 329 1.97 -20.13 -21.88
C ASN A 329 0.76 -20.85 -22.51
N PRO A 330 -0.01 -20.15 -23.38
CA PRO A 330 -0.41 -18.74 -23.40
C PRO A 330 -1.91 -18.51 -23.09
#